data_AF-A0A009ZPG1-F1
#
_entry.id   AF-A0A009ZPG1-F1
#
_cell.length_a   1.000
_cell.length_b   1.000
_cell.length_c   1.000
_cell.angle_alpha   90.00
_cell.angle_beta   90.00
_cell.angle_gamma   90.00
#
_symmetry.space_group_name_H-M   'P 1'
#
loop_
_entity.id
_entity.type
_entity.pdbx_description
1 polymer ?
#
loop_
_entity_poly.entity_id
_entity_poly.type
_entity_poly.pdbx_seq_one_letter_code
_entity_poly.pdbx_strand_id
1 'polypeptide(L)' 'MTPQPLIAVQNVELSSQWYQQVLALKSGHGGTEYEQLLNKQGEMVLQLHQWQAHHHPYLGNPDAAKGNGVVL' A
#
# COMPACT_ATOMS: atom_id res chain seq x y z
N MET A 1 -20.68 -1.09 -4.27
CA MET A 1 -19.45 -0.36 -3.86
C MET A 1 -18.31 -1.35 -4.00
N THR A 2 -17.28 -1.04 -4.79
CA THR A 2 -16.11 -1.93 -4.92
C THR A 2 -15.13 -1.63 -3.78
N PRO A 3 -14.69 -2.62 -2.99
CA PRO A 3 -13.71 -2.39 -1.94
C PRO A 3 -12.40 -1.83 -2.52
N GLN A 4 -11.79 -0.88 -1.81
CA GLN A 4 -10.50 -0.28 -2.16
C GLN A 4 -9.54 -0.52 -1.00
N PRO A 5 -8.85 -1.67 -0.96
CA PRO A 5 -8.03 -2.06 0.17
C PRO A 5 -6.85 -1.11 0.33
N LEU A 6 -6.46 -0.89 1.59
CA LEU A 6 -5.31 -0.09 1.97
C LEU A 6 -4.39 -0.90 2.88
N ILE A 7 -3.10 -0.93 2.55
CA ILE A 7 -2.08 -1.57 3.37
C ILE A 7 -1.15 -0.49 3.93
N ALA A 8 -0.96 -0.54 5.24
CA ALA A 8 -0.01 0.27 5.95
C ALA A 8 1.41 -0.27 5.75
N VAL A 9 2.33 0.54 5.24
CA VAL A 9 3.70 0.12 4.90
C VAL A 9 4.75 1.05 5.48
N GLN A 10 5.92 0.51 5.79
CA GLN A 10 7.02 1.32 6.35
C GLN A 10 7.62 2.27 5.31
N ASN A 11 7.72 1.81 4.07
CA ASN A 11 8.24 2.56 2.94
C ASN A 11 7.31 2.38 1.74
N VAL A 12 6.62 3.45 1.35
CA VAL A 12 5.62 3.45 0.27
C VAL A 12 6.28 3.20 -1.08
N GLU A 13 7.42 3.82 -1.35
CA GLU A 13 8.10 3.73 -2.65
C GLU A 13 8.60 2.31 -2.93
N LEU A 14 9.29 1.69 -1.97
CA LEU A 14 9.78 0.31 -2.10
C LEU A 14 8.61 -0.69 -2.20
N SER A 15 7.55 -0.48 -1.41
CA SER A 15 6.36 -1.32 -1.48
C SER A 15 5.64 -1.16 -2.82
N SER A 16 5.51 0.07 -3.30
CA SER A 16 4.93 0.40 -4.61
C SER A 16 5.69 -0.33 -5.72
N GLN A 17 7.02 -0.25 -5.76
CA GLN A 17 7.85 -0.95 -6.73
C GLN A 17 7.65 -2.48 -6.67
N TRP A 18 7.62 -3.05 -5.46
CA TRP A 18 7.44 -4.49 -5.28
C TRP A 18 6.08 -4.97 -5.82
N TYR A 19 4.98 -4.29 -5.45
CA TYR A 19 3.65 -4.65 -5.93
C TYR A 19 3.46 -4.40 -7.43
N GLN A 20 4.08 -3.34 -7.97
CA GLN A 20 4.11 -3.13 -9.43
C GLN A 20 4.77 -4.32 -10.14
N GLN A 21 5.88 -4.84 -9.60
CA GLN A 21 6.60 -5.97 -10.19
C GLN A 21 5.84 -7.30 -10.04
N VAL A 22 5.35 -7.61 -8.84
CA VAL A 22 4.75 -8.93 -8.54
C VAL A 22 3.34 -9.06 -9.09
N LEU A 23 2.57 -7.97 -9.11
CA LEU A 23 1.16 -7.98 -9.54
C LEU A 23 0.93 -7.32 -10.90
N ALA A 24 1.99 -6.88 -11.59
CA ALA A 24 1.92 -6.17 -12.86
C ALA A 24 1.02 -4.91 -12.81
N LEU A 25 1.06 -4.20 -11.67
CA LEU A 25 0.35 -2.94 -11.44
C LEU A 25 1.24 -1.76 -11.85
N LYS A 26 0.66 -0.55 -11.86
CA LYS A 26 1.36 0.71 -12.11
C LYS A 26 1.06 1.71 -11.01
N SER A 27 2.07 2.52 -10.66
CA SER A 27 1.85 3.71 -9.83
C SER A 27 0.87 4.67 -10.51
N GLY A 28 -0.14 5.09 -9.76
CA GLY A 28 -1.18 6.03 -10.18
C GLY A 28 -1.09 7.39 -9.48
N HIS A 29 -0.44 7.46 -8.30
CA HIS A 29 -0.25 8.69 -7.54
C HIS A 29 1.23 8.99 -7.30
N GLY A 30 1.99 8.00 -6.80
CA GLY A 30 3.38 8.16 -6.39
C GLY A 30 3.54 8.92 -5.07
N GLY A 31 4.73 8.83 -4.46
CA GLY A 31 5.10 9.60 -3.28
C GLY A 31 5.56 8.74 -2.10
N THR A 32 6.00 9.43 -1.05
CA THR A 32 6.59 8.82 0.16
C THR A 32 5.56 8.42 1.20
N GLU A 33 4.39 9.07 1.21
CA GLU A 33 3.38 8.94 2.26
C GLU A 33 2.16 8.14 1.81
N TYR A 34 1.76 8.23 0.54
CA TYR A 34 0.57 7.59 -0.01
C TYR A 34 0.75 7.22 -1.48
N GLU A 35 0.19 6.09 -1.88
CA GLU A 35 0.23 5.59 -3.25
C GLU A 35 -1.06 4.86 -3.63
N GLN A 36 -1.40 4.92 -4.91
CA GLN A 36 -2.47 4.13 -5.54
C GLN A 36 -1.88 3.27 -6.65
N LEU A 37 -2.14 1.96 -6.61
CA LEU A 37 -1.70 1.02 -7.63
C LEU A 37 -2.87 0.64 -8.53
N LEU A 38 -2.66 0.85 -9.82
CA LEU A 38 -3.67 0.68 -10.86
C LEU A 38 -3.37 -0.55 -11.72
N ASN A 39 -4.42 -1.21 -12.21
CA ASN A 39 -4.27 -2.24 -13.25
C ASN A 39 -4.07 -1.60 -14.64
N LYS A 40 -3.98 -2.44 -15.69
CA LYS A 40 -3.78 -1.98 -17.07
C LYS A 40 -4.96 -1.15 -17.61
N GLN A 41 -6.14 -1.31 -17.03
CA GLN A 41 -7.37 -0.59 -17.38
C GLN A 41 -7.49 0.75 -16.63
N GLY A 42 -6.56 1.06 -15.72
CA GLY A 42 -6.59 2.27 -14.90
C GLY A 42 -7.49 2.14 -13.65
N GLU A 43 -7.93 0.94 -13.31
CA GLU A 43 -8.75 0.70 -12.12
C GLU A 43 -7.85 0.52 -10.90
N MET A 44 -8.22 1.14 -9.77
CA MET A 44 -7.46 1.05 -8.54
C MET A 44 -7.63 -0.32 -7.88
N VAL A 45 -6.50 -0.98 -7.61
CA VAL A 45 -6.43 -2.33 -7.03
C VAL A 45 -5.99 -2.27 -5.57
N LEU A 46 -5.00 -1.43 -5.24
CA LEU A 46 -4.41 -1.36 -3.92
C LEU A 46 -3.97 0.06 -3.58
N GLN A 47 -4.19 0.47 -2.34
CA GLN A 47 -3.63 1.68 -1.77
C GLN A 47 -2.52 1.33 -0.79
N LEU A 48 -1.45 2.13 -0.77
CA LEU A 48 -0.40 2.04 0.23
C LEU A 48 -0.36 3.33 1.03
N HIS A 49 -0.16 3.20 2.33
CA HIS A 49 -0.05 4.36 3.21
C HIS A 49 1.12 4.17 4.16
N GLN A 50 1.93 5.20 4.34
CA GLN A 50 2.98 5.15 5.33
C GLN A 50 2.35 5.14 6.72
N TRP A 51 2.80 4.24 7.59
CA TRP A 51 2.29 4.08 8.96
C TRP A 51 2.22 5.38 9.77
N GLN A 52 3.22 6.25 9.59
CA GLN A 52 3.43 7.45 10.39
C GLN A 52 2.98 8.72 9.66
N ALA A 53 2.63 8.62 8.38
CA ALA A 53 2.03 9.74 7.66
C ALA A 53 0.64 9.96 8.26
N HIS A 54 0.37 11.19 8.69
CA HIS A 54 -0.88 11.62 9.31
C HIS A 54 -1.23 10.86 10.61
N HIS A 55 -1.70 11.58 11.64
CA HIS A 55 -1.92 11.03 12.99
C HIS A 55 -3.06 9.98 13.01
N HIS A 56 -2.75 8.73 12.66
CA HIS A 56 -3.66 7.59 12.64
C HIS A 56 -3.38 6.63 13.80
N PRO A 57 -3.85 6.95 15.02
CA PRO A 57 -3.53 6.17 16.23
C PRO A 57 -4.03 4.72 16.21
N TYR A 58 -4.91 4.36 15.29
CA TYR A 58 -5.54 3.03 15.21
C TYR A 58 -5.07 2.19 14.02
N LEU A 59 -4.12 2.67 13.23
CA LEU A 59 -3.61 1.92 12.09
C LEU A 59 -2.79 0.68 12.52
N GLY A 60 -2.43 0.61 13.81
CA GLY A 60 -1.74 -0.50 14.49
C GLY A 60 -0.43 -0.04 15.17
N ASN A 61 0.47 -0.98 15.48
CA ASN A 61 1.78 -0.68 16.05
C ASN A 61 2.91 -0.96 15.03
N PRO A 62 3.64 0.06 14.54
CA PRO A 62 4.72 -0.13 13.57
C PRO A 62 5.91 -0.93 14.14
N ASP A 63 6.07 -0.99 15.46
CA ASP A 63 7.17 -1.71 16.13
C ASP A 63 6.80 -3.16 16.48
N ALA A 64 5.55 -3.55 16.32
CA ALA A 64 5.14 -4.93 16.52
C ALA A 64 5.80 -5.87 15.49
N ALA A 65 6.06 -7.11 15.91
CA ALA A 65 6.50 -8.15 15.01
C ALA A 65 5.43 -8.39 13.94
N LYS A 66 5.83 -8.32 12.67
CA LYS A 66 4.96 -8.64 11.55
C LYS A 66 4.97 -10.15 11.42
N GLY A 67 3.80 -10.79 11.38
CA GLY A 67 3.71 -12.21 11.06
C GLY A 67 4.26 -12.48 9.66
N ASN A 68 4.36 -13.76 9.27
CA ASN A 68 4.91 -14.16 7.96
C ASN A 68 4.12 -13.64 6.75
N GLY A 69 2.98 -12.98 6.97
CA GLY A 69 2.08 -12.50 5.95
C GLY A 69 1.37 -13.65 5.25
N VAL A 70 0.06 -13.55 5.10
CA VAL A 70 -0.63 -14.24 4.00
C VAL A 70 -1.24 -13.13 3.17
N VAL A 71 -0.81 -13.03 1.92
CA VAL A 71 -1.40 -12.12 0.94
C VAL A 71 -2.81 -12.66 0.64
N LEU A 72 -3.83 -11.80 0.81
CA LEU A 72 -5.21 -12.06 0.42
C LEU A 72 -5.38 -12.08 -1.10
#